data_AF-Q38C41-F1
#
_entry.id   AF-Q38C41-F1
#
_cell.length_a   1.000
_cell.length_b   1.000
_cell.length_c   1.000
_cell.angle_alpha   90.00
_cell.angle_beta   90.00
_cell.angle_gamma   90.00
#
_symmetry.space_group_name_H-M   'P 1'
#
loop_
_entity.id
_entity.type
_entity.pdbx_description
1 polymer ?
#
loop_
_entity_poly.entity_id
_entity_poly.type
_entity_poly.pdbx_seq_one_letter_code
_entity_poly.pdbx_strand_id
1 'polypeptide(L)'
;MSRRLNNILEHISIQGNDGETVRAVKRDVAMAALTNQFTMSVESMRQIMTYLLYEMVEGLEGRESTVRMLPSYVYKADPKRATGVFYALDLGGTNFRVLRVACKEGAVVDSSTSAFKIPKYALEGNATDLFDFIASNVKKTMETRAPEDLNRTVPLGFTFSFPVEQTKVNRGVLIRWTKGFSTKGVQGNDVIALLQAAFGRVSLKVNVVALCNDTVATMISHYFKDPEVQVGVIIGTGSNACYFETASAVTKDPAVAARGSALTPISMESGNFDSKYRFVLPTTKFDLDIDDASLNKGQQALEKMISGMYLGEIARRVIVHLSSINCLPAALQTALGNRGSFESRFAGMISADRMPGLQFTRSTIQKVCGVDVQSIEDLRIIRDVCRLVRGRAAQLSASFCCAPLVKTQTQGRATIAIDGSVFEKIPSFRRVLQDNINRILGPECDVRAVLAKGGSGVGAALISAIVADGK
;
A
#
# COMPACT_ATOMS: atom_id res chain seq x y z
N MET A 1 -25.94 -16.69 3.17
CA MET A 1 -25.36 -18.01 2.83
C MET A 1 -24.26 -18.44 3.80
N SER A 2 -23.20 -17.63 4.00
CA SER A 2 -22.09 -17.93 4.94
C SER A 2 -22.52 -18.43 6.33
N ARG A 3 -23.47 -17.75 7.00
CA ARG A 3 -24.00 -18.19 8.31
C ARG A 3 -24.61 -19.59 8.29
N ARG A 4 -25.34 -19.94 7.21
CA ARG A 4 -25.93 -21.27 7.04
C ARG A 4 -24.83 -22.32 6.81
N LEU A 5 -23.80 -21.99 6.04
CA LEU A 5 -22.65 -22.88 5.82
C LEU A 5 -21.84 -23.11 7.10
N ASN A 6 -21.61 -22.06 7.90
CA ASN A 6 -20.94 -22.20 9.20
C ASN A 6 -21.76 -23.07 10.18
N ASN A 7 -23.08 -22.88 10.25
CA ASN A 7 -23.94 -23.76 11.05
C ASN A 7 -23.86 -25.22 10.57
N ILE A 8 -23.84 -25.46 9.26
CA ILE A 8 -23.67 -26.81 8.70
C ILE A 8 -22.31 -27.38 9.09
N LEU A 9 -21.22 -26.61 9.04
CA LEU A 9 -19.90 -27.05 9.49
C LEU A 9 -19.91 -27.45 10.96
N GLU A 10 -20.51 -26.62 11.83
CA GLU A 10 -20.65 -26.93 13.26
C GLU A 10 -21.45 -28.22 13.49
N HIS A 11 -22.50 -28.48 12.71
CA HIS A 11 -23.33 -29.69 12.85
C HIS A 11 -22.73 -30.96 12.20
N ILE A 12 -21.95 -30.83 11.12
CA ILE A 12 -21.33 -31.97 10.44
C ILE A 12 -20.03 -32.41 11.17
N SER A 13 -19.48 -31.65 12.12
CA SER A 13 -18.18 -31.98 12.75
C SER A 13 -18.11 -31.89 14.28
N ILE A 14 -18.39 -32.99 15.00
CA ILE A 14 -17.56 -33.45 16.13
C ILE A 14 -17.65 -34.98 16.26
N GLN A 15 -17.03 -35.74 15.36
CA GLN A 15 -16.57 -37.10 15.70
C GLN A 15 -15.19 -37.33 15.07
N GLY A 16 -14.25 -37.86 15.86
CA GLY A 16 -12.83 -37.96 15.49
C GLY A 16 -12.52 -38.95 14.35
N ASN A 17 -13.52 -39.67 13.85
CA ASN A 17 -13.36 -40.75 12.87
C ASN A 17 -14.15 -40.47 11.57
N ASP A 18 -14.06 -39.23 11.07
CA ASP A 18 -14.66 -38.89 9.77
C ASP A 18 -14.06 -39.78 8.66
N GLY A 19 -14.88 -40.63 8.05
CA GLY A 19 -14.49 -41.32 6.82
C GLY A 19 -14.15 -40.32 5.71
N GLU A 20 -13.44 -40.76 4.68
CA GLU A 20 -13.00 -39.90 3.57
C GLU A 20 -14.14 -39.07 2.94
N THR A 21 -15.33 -39.66 2.83
CA THR A 21 -16.54 -38.99 2.34
C THR A 21 -16.97 -37.81 3.21
N VAL A 22 -16.98 -37.97 4.53
CA VAL A 22 -17.36 -36.89 5.45
C VAL A 22 -16.32 -35.77 5.42
N ARG A 23 -15.03 -36.12 5.34
CA ARG A 23 -13.95 -35.14 5.20
C ARG A 23 -14.04 -34.37 3.88
N ALA A 24 -14.40 -35.02 2.78
CA ALA A 24 -14.63 -34.35 1.50
C ALA A 24 -15.77 -33.33 1.58
N VAL A 25 -16.93 -33.72 2.13
CA VAL A 25 -18.07 -32.81 2.33
C VAL A 25 -17.69 -31.61 3.21
N LYS A 26 -16.94 -31.83 4.30
CA LYS A 26 -16.46 -30.75 5.17
C LYS A 26 -15.59 -29.74 4.41
N ARG A 27 -14.66 -30.23 3.58
CA ARG A 27 -13.80 -29.38 2.75
C ARG A 27 -14.61 -28.55 1.78
N ASP A 28 -15.59 -29.14 1.10
CA ASP A 28 -16.43 -28.44 0.13
C ASP A 28 -17.24 -27.33 0.80
N VAL A 29 -17.88 -27.62 1.94
CA VAL A 29 -18.65 -26.62 2.70
C VAL A 29 -17.74 -25.50 3.23
N ALA A 30 -16.56 -25.85 3.77
CA ALA A 30 -15.60 -24.87 4.29
C ALA A 30 -15.06 -23.95 3.18
N MET A 31 -14.70 -24.52 2.03
CA MET A 31 -14.21 -23.76 0.88
C MET A 31 -15.30 -22.92 0.23
N ALA A 32 -16.55 -23.39 0.19
CA ALA A 32 -17.68 -22.57 -0.25
C ALA A 32 -17.93 -21.37 0.69
N ALA A 33 -17.85 -21.59 2.02
CA ALA A 33 -17.98 -20.52 3.01
C ALA A 33 -16.87 -19.48 2.87
N LEU A 34 -15.61 -19.91 2.73
CA LEU A 34 -14.48 -19.03 2.48
C LEU A 34 -14.61 -18.28 1.16
N THR A 35 -15.04 -18.95 0.09
CA THR A 35 -15.25 -18.31 -1.22
C THR A 35 -16.27 -17.18 -1.12
N ASN A 36 -17.39 -17.40 -0.41
CA ASN A 36 -18.40 -16.37 -0.17
C ASN A 36 -17.91 -15.21 0.72
N GLN A 37 -16.93 -15.45 1.59
CA GLN A 37 -16.36 -14.40 2.46
C GLN A 37 -15.27 -13.58 1.75
N PHE A 38 -14.51 -14.20 0.84
CA PHE A 38 -13.37 -13.57 0.17
C PHE A 38 -13.66 -13.10 -1.27
N THR A 39 -14.82 -13.44 -1.83
CA THR A 39 -15.19 -13.04 -3.19
C THR A 39 -16.37 -12.09 -3.14
N MET A 40 -16.20 -10.91 -3.74
CA MET A 40 -17.24 -9.90 -3.86
C MET A 40 -17.88 -9.94 -5.26
N SER A 41 -19.17 -9.63 -5.32
CA SER A 41 -19.85 -9.37 -6.58
C SER A 41 -19.44 -7.99 -7.13
N VAL A 42 -19.80 -7.71 -8.39
CA VAL A 42 -19.54 -6.38 -8.99
C VAL A 42 -20.33 -5.31 -8.25
N GLU A 43 -21.55 -5.63 -7.82
CA GLU A 43 -22.43 -4.77 -7.05
C GLU A 43 -21.80 -4.42 -5.69
N SER A 44 -21.25 -5.41 -4.98
CA SER A 44 -20.53 -5.16 -3.71
C SER A 44 -19.28 -4.31 -3.91
N MET A 45 -18.51 -4.55 -4.98
CA MET A 45 -17.35 -3.69 -5.29
C MET A 45 -17.75 -2.24 -5.61
N ARG A 46 -18.89 -2.05 -6.29
CA ARG A 46 -19.48 -0.73 -6.56
C ARG A 46 -20.00 -0.07 -5.28
N GLN A 47 -20.61 -0.81 -4.37
CA GLN A 47 -21.04 -0.28 -3.06
C GLN A 47 -19.84 0.23 -2.25
N ILE A 48 -18.74 -0.52 -2.22
CA ILE A 48 -17.48 -0.09 -1.59
C ILE A 48 -16.95 1.18 -2.24
N MET A 49 -16.91 1.23 -3.58
CA MET A 49 -16.49 2.42 -4.32
C MET A 49 -17.38 3.64 -4.01
N THR A 50 -18.71 3.46 -3.98
CA THR A 50 -19.67 4.53 -3.66
C THR A 50 -19.54 5.03 -2.22
N TYR A 51 -19.32 4.14 -1.25
CA TYR A 51 -19.09 4.58 0.13
C TYR A 51 -17.76 5.32 0.29
N LEU A 52 -16.71 4.88 -0.42
CA LEU A 52 -15.45 5.61 -0.49
C LEU A 52 -15.61 6.99 -1.14
N LEU A 53 -16.40 7.12 -2.22
CA LEU A 53 -16.74 8.41 -2.82
C LEU A 53 -17.39 9.35 -1.80
N TYR A 54 -18.32 8.84 -1.01
CA TYR A 54 -18.95 9.60 0.08
C TYR A 54 -17.89 10.07 1.09
N GLU A 55 -17.07 9.16 1.64
CA GLU A 55 -16.06 9.52 2.63
C GLU A 55 -14.97 10.46 2.06
N MET A 56 -14.66 10.38 0.76
CA MET A 56 -13.78 11.33 0.08
C MET A 56 -14.36 12.75 0.08
N VAL A 57 -15.66 12.90 -0.20
CA VAL A 57 -16.34 14.21 -0.15
C VAL A 57 -16.35 14.75 1.27
N GLU A 58 -16.79 13.94 2.25
CA GLU A 58 -16.75 14.31 3.67
C GLU A 58 -15.34 14.77 4.09
N GLY A 59 -14.32 14.01 3.69
CA GLY A 59 -12.93 14.28 4.03
C GLY A 59 -12.35 15.54 3.37
N LEU A 60 -12.78 15.92 2.16
CA LEU A 60 -12.39 17.18 1.50
C LEU A 60 -13.07 18.39 2.14
N GLU A 61 -14.28 18.21 2.64
CA GLU A 61 -15.10 19.26 3.26
C GLU A 61 -14.86 19.38 4.77
N GLY A 62 -13.93 18.58 5.31
CA GLY A 62 -13.51 18.66 6.72
C GLY A 62 -14.50 18.05 7.69
N ARG A 63 -15.47 17.28 7.18
CA ARG A 63 -16.41 16.51 7.99
C ARG A 63 -15.78 15.22 8.49
N GLU A 64 -16.48 14.53 9.38
CA GLU A 64 -16.01 13.27 9.93
C GLU A 64 -15.89 12.22 8.81
N SER A 65 -14.67 11.73 8.59
CA SER A 65 -14.38 10.73 7.57
C SER A 65 -13.22 9.85 8.02
N THR A 66 -13.27 8.57 7.67
CA THR A 66 -12.15 7.65 7.93
C THR A 66 -11.00 7.85 6.95
N VAL A 67 -11.25 8.42 5.76
CA VAL A 67 -10.22 8.83 4.80
C VAL A 67 -9.90 10.31 4.97
N ARG A 68 -8.60 10.65 5.00
CA ARG A 68 -8.16 11.98 5.46
C ARG A 68 -8.15 13.02 4.37
N MET A 69 -8.02 12.65 3.10
CA MET A 69 -8.00 13.57 1.95
C MET A 69 -7.01 14.74 2.14
N LEU A 70 -5.73 14.43 2.40
CA LEU A 70 -4.69 15.38 2.76
C LEU A 70 -4.13 16.07 1.50
N PRO A 71 -4.20 17.42 1.40
CA PRO A 71 -3.61 18.14 0.28
C PRO A 71 -2.08 18.10 0.35
N SER A 72 -1.45 17.85 -0.80
CA SER A 72 0.02 17.77 -0.89
C SER A 72 0.73 19.11 -1.03
N TYR A 73 -0.01 20.20 -1.30
CA TYR A 73 0.53 21.51 -1.69
C TYR A 73 1.43 21.48 -2.93
N VAL A 74 1.42 20.38 -3.67
CA VAL A 74 1.96 20.25 -5.02
C VAL A 74 0.83 20.54 -5.99
N TYR A 75 1.14 21.19 -7.11
CA TYR A 75 0.16 21.49 -8.14
C TYR A 75 0.64 20.95 -9.48
N LYS A 76 -0.30 20.50 -10.31
CA LYS A 76 -0.03 20.05 -11.67
C LYS A 76 0.61 21.21 -12.44
N ALA A 77 1.80 20.96 -12.97
CA ALA A 77 2.62 21.93 -13.69
C ALA A 77 3.21 21.25 -14.93
N ASP A 78 3.68 22.05 -15.89
CA ASP A 78 4.37 21.53 -17.07
C ASP A 78 5.65 20.75 -16.66
N PRO A 79 5.73 19.43 -16.94
CA PRO A 79 6.92 18.64 -16.67
C PRO A 79 8.22 19.23 -17.26
N LYS A 80 8.14 19.96 -18.38
CA LYS A 80 9.30 20.55 -19.05
C LYS A 80 10.07 21.55 -18.19
N ARG A 81 9.45 22.10 -17.14
CA ARG A 81 10.11 22.98 -16.17
C ARG A 81 11.17 22.27 -15.33
N ALA A 82 11.11 20.95 -15.22
CA ALA A 82 12.05 20.19 -14.41
C ALA A 82 13.39 19.97 -15.15
N THR A 83 14.34 20.87 -14.89
CA THR A 83 15.73 20.76 -15.38
C THR A 83 16.71 21.01 -14.24
N GLY A 84 17.75 20.17 -14.14
CA GLY A 84 18.79 20.28 -13.12
C GLY A 84 19.06 18.97 -12.38
N VAL A 85 19.83 19.07 -11.29
CA VAL A 85 20.18 17.93 -10.43
C VAL A 85 19.45 18.10 -9.09
N PHE A 86 18.73 17.06 -8.70
CA PHE A 86 17.88 17.05 -7.51
C PHE A 86 18.16 15.82 -6.67
N TYR A 87 18.10 15.99 -5.36
CA TYR A 87 18.14 14.87 -4.43
C TYR A 87 16.73 14.49 -4.01
N ALA A 88 16.54 13.21 -3.70
CA ALA A 88 15.32 12.74 -3.08
C ALA A 88 15.59 11.68 -2.01
N LEU A 89 14.75 11.70 -0.99
CA LEU A 89 14.67 10.67 0.02
C LEU A 89 13.35 9.95 -0.13
N ASP A 90 13.39 8.63 0.01
CA ASP A 90 12.19 7.82 0.02
C ASP A 90 12.22 6.91 1.25
N LEU A 91 11.40 7.28 2.23
CA LEU A 91 11.25 6.56 3.48
C LEU A 91 9.93 5.77 3.46
N GLY A 92 10.04 4.50 3.06
CA GLY A 92 8.93 3.56 3.07
C GLY A 92 8.84 2.73 4.35
N GLY A 93 7.95 1.74 4.36
CA GLY A 93 7.71 0.88 5.53
C GLY A 93 8.82 -0.12 5.86
N THR A 94 9.86 -0.27 5.02
CA THR A 94 10.90 -1.29 5.20
C THR A 94 12.28 -0.84 4.70
N ASN A 95 12.31 0.02 3.68
CA ASN A 95 13.54 0.49 3.07
C ASN A 95 13.58 2.02 3.11
N PHE A 96 14.79 2.54 3.30
CA PHE A 96 15.12 3.94 3.11
C PHE A 96 16.00 4.07 1.86
N ARG A 97 15.68 5.00 0.97
CA ARG A 97 16.47 5.24 -0.25
C ARG A 97 16.91 6.70 -0.33
N VAL A 98 18.13 6.89 -0.80
CA VAL A 98 18.69 8.19 -1.21
C VAL A 98 18.85 8.15 -2.72
N LEU A 99 18.26 9.12 -3.40
CA LEU A 99 18.33 9.26 -4.85
C LEU A 99 19.00 10.57 -5.21
N ARG A 100 19.79 10.54 -6.28
CA ARG A 100 20.23 11.71 -7.03
C ARG A 100 19.70 11.56 -8.44
N VAL A 101 18.96 12.55 -8.92
CA VAL A 101 18.29 12.52 -10.22
C VAL A 101 18.69 13.76 -11.00
N ALA A 102 19.25 13.56 -12.17
CA ALA A 102 19.45 14.62 -13.15
C ALA A 102 18.31 14.60 -14.16
N CYS A 103 17.67 15.74 -14.34
CA CYS A 103 16.56 15.93 -15.26
C CYS A 103 16.88 17.00 -16.30
N LYS A 104 16.38 16.81 -17.51
CA LYS A 104 16.37 17.80 -18.58
C LYS A 104 14.99 17.82 -19.22
N GLU A 105 14.32 18.96 -19.15
CA GLU A 105 12.97 19.16 -19.71
C GLU A 105 11.97 18.06 -19.28
N GLY A 106 11.99 17.69 -18.01
CA GLY A 106 11.12 16.65 -17.45
C GLY A 106 11.59 15.21 -17.68
N ALA A 107 12.52 14.98 -18.60
CA ALA A 107 13.12 13.66 -18.79
C ALA A 107 14.23 13.41 -17.77
N VAL A 108 14.17 12.25 -17.11
CA VAL A 108 15.28 11.77 -16.27
C VAL A 108 16.40 11.29 -17.18
N VAL A 109 17.54 12.00 -17.17
CA VAL A 109 18.70 11.70 -18.03
C VAL A 109 19.79 10.91 -17.31
N ASP A 110 19.87 11.05 -15.99
CA ASP A 110 20.72 10.23 -15.13
C ASP A 110 20.07 10.07 -13.76
N SER A 111 20.29 8.92 -13.13
CA SER A 111 19.82 8.68 -11.77
C SER A 111 20.69 7.66 -11.05
N SER A 112 20.94 7.92 -9.77
CA SER A 112 21.58 6.96 -8.89
C SER A 112 20.74 6.76 -7.63
N THR A 113 20.65 5.52 -7.16
CA THR A 113 19.91 5.16 -5.94
C THR A 113 20.81 4.38 -4.98
N SER A 114 20.80 4.77 -3.70
CA SER A 114 21.40 4.03 -2.59
C SER A 114 20.28 3.58 -1.66
N ALA A 115 20.19 2.28 -1.38
CA ALA A 115 19.16 1.71 -0.52
C ALA A 115 19.76 1.22 0.80
N PHE A 116 19.04 1.48 1.88
CA PHE A 116 19.45 1.16 3.24
C PHE A 116 18.28 0.49 3.97
N LYS A 117 18.60 -0.50 4.82
CA LYS A 117 17.65 -1.04 5.78
C LYS A 117 17.67 -0.16 7.02
N ILE A 118 16.49 0.23 7.49
CA ILE A 118 16.37 1.02 8.71
C ILE A 118 16.63 0.08 9.90
N PRO A 119 17.62 0.35 10.75
CA PRO A 119 17.92 -0.50 11.89
C PRO A 119 16.84 -0.38 12.98
N LYS A 120 16.68 -1.44 13.79
CA LYS A 120 15.64 -1.51 14.83
C LYS A 120 15.69 -0.33 15.81
N TYR A 121 16.88 0.12 16.20
CA TYR A 121 17.04 1.26 17.10
C TYR A 121 16.48 2.57 16.52
N ALA A 122 16.48 2.75 15.20
CA ALA A 122 15.90 3.91 14.54
C ALA A 122 14.37 3.78 14.38
N LEU A 123 13.86 2.56 14.20
CA LEU A 123 12.42 2.26 14.08
C LEU A 123 11.66 2.40 15.41
N GLU A 124 12.32 2.12 16.53
CA GLU A 124 11.70 2.05 17.87
C GLU A 124 12.27 3.08 18.88
N GLY A 125 13.37 3.75 18.52
CA GLY A 125 14.04 4.75 19.35
C GLY A 125 13.38 6.12 19.30
N ASN A 126 14.18 7.18 19.36
CA ASN A 126 13.75 8.57 19.34
C ASN A 126 13.87 9.18 17.93
N ALA A 127 13.23 10.34 17.72
CA ALA A 127 13.29 11.07 16.47
C ALA A 127 14.73 11.31 16.00
N THR A 128 15.63 11.66 16.91
CA THR A 128 17.06 11.83 16.61
C THR A 128 17.68 10.57 16.03
N ASP A 129 17.37 9.39 16.56
CA ASP A 129 17.94 8.12 16.09
C ASP A 129 17.57 7.84 14.62
N LEU A 130 16.32 8.13 14.25
CA LEU A 130 15.84 7.96 12.88
C LEU A 130 16.40 9.01 11.92
N PHE A 131 16.28 10.29 12.27
CA PHE A 131 16.65 11.37 11.35
C PHE A 131 18.17 11.52 11.24
N ASP A 132 18.95 11.20 12.27
CA ASP A 132 20.42 11.18 12.19
C ASP A 132 20.91 9.99 11.37
N PHE A 133 20.26 8.83 11.46
CA PHE A 133 20.51 7.71 10.56
C PHE A 133 20.27 8.10 9.10
N ILE A 134 19.15 8.78 8.81
CA ILE A 134 18.84 9.29 7.47
C ILE A 134 19.94 10.26 7.02
N ALA A 135 20.19 11.33 7.78
CA ALA A 135 21.13 12.39 7.41
C ALA A 135 22.55 11.86 7.18
N SER A 136 23.02 10.94 8.03
CA SER A 136 24.34 10.32 7.90
C SER A 136 24.47 9.50 6.61
N ASN A 137 23.43 8.75 6.22
CA ASN A 137 23.43 7.97 4.99
C ASN A 137 23.29 8.84 3.73
N VAL A 138 22.62 10.00 3.82
CA VAL A 138 22.64 11.00 2.74
C VAL A 138 24.05 11.54 2.54
N LYS A 139 24.70 11.99 3.62
CA LYS A 139 26.08 12.49 3.57
C LYS A 139 27.03 11.45 2.96
N LYS A 140 27.00 10.22 3.44
CA LYS A 140 27.78 9.10 2.89
C LYS A 140 27.51 8.87 1.40
N THR A 141 26.25 8.96 0.97
CA THR A 141 25.87 8.80 -0.43
C THR A 141 26.44 9.93 -1.30
N MET A 142 26.37 11.18 -0.83
CA MET A 142 26.96 12.33 -1.52
C MET A 142 28.48 12.21 -1.61
N GLU A 143 29.16 11.88 -0.51
CA GLU A 143 30.62 11.65 -0.49
C GLU A 143 31.07 10.57 -1.47
N THR A 144 30.30 9.48 -1.61
CA THR A 144 30.68 8.35 -2.45
C THR A 144 30.34 8.55 -3.93
N ARG A 145 29.24 9.25 -4.24
CA ARG A 145 28.68 9.26 -5.60
C ARG A 145 28.68 10.61 -6.30
N ALA A 146 28.69 11.70 -5.55
CA ALA A 146 28.66 13.06 -6.09
C ALA A 146 29.33 14.04 -5.11
N PRO A 147 30.64 13.85 -4.81
CA PRO A 147 31.36 14.69 -3.85
C PRO A 147 31.36 16.17 -4.27
N GLU A 148 31.21 16.47 -5.56
CA GLU A 148 31.06 17.83 -6.09
C GLU A 148 29.84 18.58 -5.54
N ASP A 149 28.80 17.86 -5.11
CA ASP A 149 27.58 18.45 -4.58
C ASP A 149 27.69 18.82 -3.09
N LEU A 150 28.70 18.31 -2.35
CA LEU A 150 28.86 18.55 -0.91
C LEU A 150 29.08 20.04 -0.56
N ASN A 151 29.67 20.80 -1.48
CA ASN A 151 29.99 22.21 -1.28
C ASN A 151 28.84 23.16 -1.65
N ARG A 152 27.76 22.63 -2.24
CA ARG A 152 26.63 23.40 -2.76
C ARG A 152 25.39 23.21 -1.88
N THR A 153 24.52 24.21 -1.84
CA THR A 153 23.18 24.01 -1.28
C THR A 153 22.32 23.29 -2.31
N VAL A 154 22.01 22.01 -2.07
CA VAL A 154 21.21 21.21 -3.01
C VAL A 154 19.75 21.10 -2.57
N PRO A 155 18.77 21.23 -3.48
CA PRO A 155 17.37 20.98 -3.20
C PRO A 155 17.11 19.48 -3.01
N LEU A 156 16.32 19.16 -2.00
CA LEU A 156 15.93 17.79 -1.68
C LEU A 156 14.41 17.65 -1.54
N GLY A 157 13.86 16.62 -2.18
CA GLY A 157 12.49 16.18 -2.00
C GLY A 157 12.42 15.01 -1.02
N PHE A 158 11.46 15.04 -0.11
CA PHE A 158 11.27 13.99 0.87
C PHE A 158 9.95 13.28 0.64
N THR A 159 10.03 12.06 0.09
CA THR A 159 8.91 11.12 0.14
C THR A 159 8.85 10.48 1.52
N PHE A 160 7.77 10.77 2.23
CA PHE A 160 7.48 10.25 3.55
C PHE A 160 6.11 9.55 3.51
N SER A 161 6.14 8.21 3.50
CA SER A 161 4.99 7.35 3.22
C SER A 161 3.90 7.29 4.30
N PHE A 162 3.87 8.23 5.24
CA PHE A 162 2.98 8.21 6.40
C PHE A 162 2.00 9.38 6.37
N PRO A 163 0.86 9.30 7.09
CA PRO A 163 -0.10 10.39 7.14
C PRO A 163 0.52 11.66 7.75
N VAL A 164 0.66 12.71 6.94
CA VAL A 164 1.21 14.00 7.36
C VAL A 164 0.22 15.11 7.03
N GLU A 165 -0.10 15.92 8.02
CA GLU A 165 -0.85 17.15 7.82
C GLU A 165 0.10 18.24 7.33
N GLN A 166 0.07 18.50 6.02
CA GLN A 166 0.86 19.56 5.42
C GLN A 166 0.17 20.92 5.55
N THR A 167 0.95 21.95 5.79
CA THR A 167 0.50 23.36 5.73
C THR A 167 1.20 24.15 4.63
N LYS A 168 2.27 23.58 4.06
CA LYS A 168 3.02 24.05 2.89
C LYS A 168 3.63 22.85 2.19
N VAL A 169 4.16 23.06 0.99
CA VAL A 169 4.85 22.02 0.22
C VAL A 169 6.08 21.44 0.95
N ASN A 170 6.71 22.21 1.83
CA ASN A 170 7.89 21.81 2.60
C ASN A 170 7.66 21.87 4.12
N ARG A 171 6.42 21.67 4.58
CA ARG A 171 6.09 21.69 6.00
C ARG A 171 4.94 20.74 6.30
N GLY A 172 5.12 19.85 7.27
CA GLY A 172 4.04 18.96 7.66
C GLY A 172 4.28 18.18 8.94
N VAL A 173 3.20 18.03 9.71
CA VAL A 173 3.19 17.34 11.01
C VAL A 173 2.78 15.89 10.83
N LEU A 174 3.60 14.95 11.33
CA LEU A 174 3.21 13.54 11.32
C LEU A 174 1.99 13.35 12.22
N ILE A 175 0.90 12.86 11.64
CA ILE A 175 -0.34 12.63 12.38
C ILE A 175 -0.22 11.36 13.23
N ARG A 176 0.27 10.28 12.64
CA ARG A 176 0.49 8.99 13.31
C ARG A 176 1.39 8.07 12.53
N TRP A 177 2.05 7.17 13.25
CA TRP A 177 2.74 6.05 12.62
C TRP A 177 1.77 5.00 12.07
N THR A 178 2.21 4.34 11.00
CA THR A 178 1.58 3.16 10.38
C THR A 178 2.67 2.15 10.04
N LYS A 179 2.33 1.02 9.40
CA LYS A 179 3.32 0.05 8.88
C LYS A 179 4.30 -0.52 9.95
N GLY A 180 3.91 -0.48 11.22
CA GLY A 180 4.71 -1.00 12.35
C GLY A 180 5.75 -0.04 12.93
N PHE A 181 5.82 1.22 12.48
CA PHE A 181 6.72 2.22 13.07
C PHE A 181 6.26 2.64 14.48
N SER A 182 7.21 2.91 15.37
CA SER A 182 6.92 3.40 16.73
C SER A 182 7.96 4.38 17.28
N THR A 183 8.75 5.03 16.42
CA THR A 183 9.77 6.01 16.81
C THR A 183 9.15 7.17 17.61
N LYS A 184 9.68 7.44 18.80
CA LYS A 184 9.19 8.47 19.72
C LYS A 184 9.59 9.87 19.27
N GLY A 185 8.76 10.88 19.57
CA GLY A 185 9.07 12.28 19.29
C GLY A 185 8.91 12.73 17.82
N VAL A 186 8.38 11.87 16.94
CA VAL A 186 8.08 12.24 15.55
C VAL A 186 6.59 12.56 15.37
N GLN A 187 5.71 11.75 15.95
CA GLN A 187 4.27 12.03 15.91
C GLN A 187 3.97 13.37 16.60
N GLY A 188 3.11 14.18 15.99
CA GLY A 188 2.79 15.53 16.45
C GLY A 188 3.88 16.58 16.15
N ASN A 189 4.98 16.20 15.48
CA ASN A 189 6.07 17.10 15.14
C ASN A 189 6.25 17.25 13.63
N ASP A 190 6.86 18.37 13.24
CA ASP A 190 7.16 18.70 11.85
C ASP A 190 8.33 17.84 11.32
N VAL A 191 8.04 16.94 10.38
CA VAL A 191 9.04 16.00 9.86
C VAL A 191 10.14 16.68 9.06
N ILE A 192 9.86 17.85 8.50
CA ILE A 192 10.85 18.64 7.74
C ILE A 192 11.78 19.35 8.70
N ALA A 193 11.26 19.92 9.79
CA ALA A 193 12.10 20.51 10.82
C ALA A 193 13.04 19.48 11.46
N LEU A 194 12.54 18.27 11.75
CA LEU A 194 13.34 17.18 12.31
C LEU A 194 14.46 16.74 11.34
N LEU A 195 14.14 16.58 10.05
CA LEU A 195 15.11 16.21 9.02
C LEU A 195 16.14 17.33 8.78
N GLN A 196 15.70 18.58 8.71
CA GLN A 196 16.58 19.73 8.49
C GLN A 196 17.55 19.93 9.66
N ALA A 197 17.09 19.71 10.90
CA ALA A 197 17.95 19.71 12.08
C ALA A 197 19.00 18.59 12.04
N ALA A 198 18.63 17.40 11.57
CA ALA A 198 19.58 16.30 11.39
C ALA A 198 20.66 16.61 10.35
N PHE A 199 20.29 17.24 9.22
CA PHE A 199 21.28 17.73 8.25
C PHE A 199 22.22 18.78 8.84
N GLY A 200 21.70 19.67 9.70
CA GLY A 200 22.53 20.63 10.44
C GLY A 200 23.58 19.95 11.33
N ARG A 201 23.19 18.90 12.06
CA ARG A 201 24.09 18.12 12.94
C ARG A 201 25.23 17.43 12.19
N VAL A 202 25.02 17.02 10.94
CA VAL A 202 26.08 16.40 10.09
C VAL A 202 26.77 17.40 9.15
N SER A 203 26.47 18.70 9.30
CA SER A 203 26.99 19.83 8.52
C SER A 203 26.77 19.68 7.00
N LEU A 204 25.60 19.15 6.60
CA LEU A 204 25.26 18.95 5.20
C LEU A 204 24.44 20.13 4.66
N LYS A 205 24.89 20.76 3.57
CA LYS A 205 24.19 21.87 2.90
C LYS A 205 23.04 21.37 2.02
N VAL A 206 22.04 20.76 2.63
CA VAL A 206 20.82 20.29 1.95
C VAL A 206 19.64 21.14 2.40
N ASN A 207 18.81 21.57 1.45
CA ASN A 207 17.56 22.27 1.73
C ASN A 207 16.38 21.38 1.33
N VAL A 208 15.55 20.99 2.30
CA VAL A 208 14.35 20.20 2.01
C VAL A 208 13.27 21.11 1.45
N VAL A 209 13.05 21.05 0.13
CA VAL A 209 12.15 21.96 -0.61
C VAL A 209 10.76 21.38 -0.84
N ALA A 210 10.60 20.07 -0.67
CA ALA A 210 9.32 19.40 -0.85
C ALA A 210 9.17 18.21 0.08
N LEU A 211 7.95 18.04 0.60
CA LEU A 211 7.44 16.88 1.30
C LEU A 211 6.29 16.31 0.48
N CYS A 212 6.27 14.99 0.31
CA CYS A 212 5.16 14.32 -0.36
C CYS A 212 4.92 12.92 0.20
N ASN A 213 3.69 12.45 0.08
CA ASN A 213 3.36 11.05 0.28
C ASN A 213 3.90 10.21 -0.88
N ASP A 214 4.14 8.92 -0.66
CA ASP A 214 4.65 7.99 -1.68
C ASP A 214 3.68 7.78 -2.84
N THR A 215 2.38 7.83 -2.59
CA THR A 215 1.34 7.83 -3.64
C THR A 215 1.49 9.05 -4.57
N VAL A 216 1.64 10.24 -4.00
CA VAL A 216 1.80 11.50 -4.73
C VAL A 216 3.07 11.46 -5.57
N ALA A 217 4.19 11.06 -4.97
CA ALA A 217 5.45 10.95 -5.71
C ALA A 217 5.35 9.92 -6.85
N THR A 218 4.74 8.76 -6.60
CA THR A 218 4.50 7.74 -7.63
C THR A 218 3.65 8.29 -8.78
N MET A 219 2.56 9.01 -8.47
CA MET A 219 1.69 9.65 -9.47
C MET A 219 2.48 10.65 -10.33
N ILE A 220 3.21 11.57 -9.68
CA ILE A 220 3.95 12.62 -10.38
C ILE A 220 5.07 12.03 -11.24
N SER A 221 5.78 11.02 -10.75
CA SER A 221 6.83 10.35 -11.53
C SER A 221 6.34 9.74 -12.84
N HIS A 222 5.07 9.29 -12.86
CA HIS A 222 4.46 8.72 -14.05
C HIS A 222 3.79 9.80 -14.90
N TYR A 223 3.19 10.82 -14.29
CA TYR A 223 2.60 11.98 -14.98
C TYR A 223 3.60 12.66 -15.92
N PHE A 224 4.88 12.69 -15.55
CA PHE A 224 5.95 13.25 -16.38
C PHE A 224 6.20 12.48 -17.69
N LYS A 225 5.70 11.25 -17.80
CA LYS A 225 5.84 10.36 -18.97
C LYS A 225 4.50 10.14 -19.67
N ASP A 226 3.41 10.23 -18.93
CA ASP A 226 2.05 9.99 -19.39
C ASP A 226 1.10 11.05 -18.80
N PRO A 227 0.62 12.02 -19.62
CA PRO A 227 -0.27 13.07 -19.15
C PRO A 227 -1.66 12.56 -18.74
N GLU A 228 -2.02 11.32 -19.09
CA GLU A 228 -3.29 10.68 -18.76
C GLU A 228 -3.32 10.12 -17.33
N VAL A 229 -2.22 10.23 -16.56
CA VAL A 229 -2.19 9.79 -15.16
C VAL A 229 -3.13 10.63 -14.31
N GLN A 230 -4.06 9.96 -13.63
CA GLN A 230 -5.04 10.59 -12.73
C GLN A 230 -4.92 10.11 -11.29
N VAL A 231 -4.38 8.91 -11.07
CA VAL A 231 -4.34 8.26 -9.75
C VAL A 231 -2.96 7.65 -9.51
N GLY A 232 -2.41 7.88 -8.32
CA GLY A 232 -1.21 7.22 -7.81
C GLY A 232 -1.58 6.24 -6.71
N VAL A 233 -1.04 5.03 -6.76
CA VAL A 233 -1.38 3.96 -5.81
C VAL A 233 -0.13 3.27 -5.32
N ILE A 234 -0.12 2.97 -4.03
CA ILE A 234 0.86 2.06 -3.42
C ILE A 234 0.13 0.80 -2.99
N ILE A 235 0.59 -0.37 -3.44
CA ILE A 235 0.19 -1.70 -2.96
C ILE A 235 1.46 -2.49 -2.64
N GLY A 236 2.02 -2.25 -1.46
CA GLY A 236 3.30 -2.79 -1.00
C GLY A 236 3.20 -3.31 0.43
N THR A 237 4.13 -2.92 1.29
CA THR A 237 4.05 -3.20 2.75
C THR A 237 2.77 -2.63 3.35
N GLY A 238 2.38 -1.43 2.95
CA GLY A 238 1.06 -0.82 3.20
C GLY A 238 0.28 -0.60 1.91
N SER A 239 -0.86 0.09 1.99
CA SER A 239 -1.64 0.50 0.82
C SER A 239 -2.29 1.86 0.99
N ASN A 240 -2.18 2.69 -0.04
CA ASN A 240 -2.78 4.03 -0.09
C ASN A 240 -3.01 4.44 -1.55
N ALA A 241 -3.81 5.50 -1.75
CA ALA A 241 -3.99 6.15 -3.04
C ALA A 241 -3.96 7.68 -2.93
N CYS A 242 -3.62 8.33 -4.03
CA CYS A 242 -3.85 9.74 -4.27
C CYS A 242 -4.43 9.95 -5.67
N TYR A 243 -4.94 11.14 -5.92
CA TYR A 243 -5.44 11.54 -7.23
C TYR A 243 -5.33 13.05 -7.42
N PHE A 244 -5.43 13.53 -8.66
CA PHE A 244 -5.58 14.96 -8.93
C PHE A 244 -7.01 15.42 -8.61
N GLU A 245 -7.14 16.40 -7.71
CA GLU A 245 -8.40 17.08 -7.41
C GLU A 245 -8.28 18.56 -7.76
N THR A 246 -9.42 19.20 -8.05
CA THR A 246 -9.46 20.65 -8.22
C THR A 246 -9.28 21.32 -6.86
N ALA A 247 -8.36 22.27 -6.75
CA ALA A 247 -8.00 22.88 -5.48
C ALA A 247 -9.21 23.52 -4.78
N SER A 248 -10.11 24.15 -5.52
CA SER A 248 -11.38 24.70 -5.00
C SER A 248 -12.31 23.68 -4.34
N ALA A 249 -12.17 22.38 -4.64
CA ALA A 249 -12.94 21.32 -3.99
C ALA A 249 -12.42 20.95 -2.60
N VAL A 250 -11.21 21.41 -2.22
CA VAL A 250 -10.60 21.15 -0.90
C VAL A 250 -11.05 22.20 0.11
N THR A 251 -12.34 22.27 0.38
CA THR A 251 -12.95 23.39 1.14
C THR A 251 -12.53 23.45 2.60
N LYS A 252 -12.05 22.35 3.18
CA LYS A 252 -11.47 22.34 4.54
C LYS A 252 -10.18 23.14 4.69
N ASP A 253 -9.48 23.40 3.58
CA ASP A 253 -8.20 24.10 3.57
C ASP A 253 -8.33 25.36 2.71
N PRO A 254 -8.64 26.52 3.32
CA PRO A 254 -8.82 27.77 2.57
C PRO A 254 -7.61 28.18 1.73
N ALA A 255 -6.38 27.84 2.16
CA ALA A 255 -5.17 28.19 1.42
C ALA A 255 -5.04 27.37 0.12
N VAL A 256 -5.46 26.11 0.15
CA VAL A 256 -5.54 25.26 -1.04
C VAL A 256 -6.72 25.69 -1.90
N ALA A 257 -7.91 25.85 -1.32
CA ALA A 257 -9.14 26.24 -2.04
C ALA A 257 -8.98 27.56 -2.83
N ALA A 258 -8.22 28.52 -2.28
CA ALA A 258 -7.92 29.79 -2.94
C ALA A 258 -7.16 29.66 -4.27
N ARG A 259 -6.60 28.49 -4.60
CA ARG A 259 -5.95 28.22 -5.89
C ARG A 259 -6.94 27.90 -7.03
N GLY A 260 -8.24 27.89 -6.76
CA GLY A 260 -9.28 27.81 -7.79
C GLY A 260 -9.19 26.51 -8.60
N SER A 261 -9.07 26.65 -9.92
CA SER A 261 -9.05 25.52 -10.87
C SER A 261 -7.72 24.75 -10.92
N ALA A 262 -6.70 25.14 -10.15
CA ALA A 262 -5.45 24.42 -10.10
C ALA A 262 -5.67 22.97 -9.64
N LEU A 263 -5.05 22.01 -10.34
CA LEU A 263 -5.13 20.59 -9.94
C LEU A 263 -4.03 20.28 -8.92
N THR A 264 -4.38 19.65 -7.81
CA THR A 264 -3.45 19.26 -6.74
C THR A 264 -3.60 17.78 -6.38
N PRO A 265 -2.50 17.05 -6.16
CA PRO A 265 -2.59 15.70 -5.60
C PRO A 265 -3.15 15.70 -4.18
N ILE A 266 -4.16 14.87 -3.95
CA ILE A 266 -4.74 14.62 -2.62
C ILE A 266 -4.37 13.20 -2.19
N SER A 267 -3.60 13.06 -1.10
CA SER A 267 -3.38 11.76 -0.46
C SER A 267 -4.65 11.36 0.28
N MET A 268 -5.30 10.28 -0.13
CA MET A 268 -6.56 9.86 0.46
C MET A 268 -6.36 9.33 1.88
N GLU A 269 -5.18 8.78 2.17
CA GLU A 269 -4.96 7.91 3.35
C GLU A 269 -6.01 6.80 3.41
N SER A 270 -6.28 6.21 2.23
CA SER A 270 -7.36 5.26 1.99
C SER A 270 -7.23 3.96 2.79
N GLY A 271 -6.03 3.65 3.30
CA GLY A 271 -5.81 2.48 4.13
C GLY A 271 -6.73 2.41 5.36
N ASN A 272 -7.20 3.56 5.87
CA ASN A 272 -8.11 3.65 7.02
C ASN A 272 -9.61 3.60 6.66
N PHE A 273 -9.95 3.54 5.38
CA PHE A 273 -11.33 3.50 4.90
C PHE A 273 -12.20 2.51 5.67
N ASP A 274 -13.41 2.94 6.07
CA ASP A 274 -14.44 2.16 6.76
C ASP A 274 -13.96 1.47 8.06
N SER A 275 -12.87 1.94 8.68
CA SER A 275 -12.34 1.32 9.91
C SER A 275 -13.25 1.53 11.13
N LYS A 276 -14.04 2.61 11.13
CA LYS A 276 -14.93 2.98 12.25
C LYS A 276 -16.17 2.09 12.30
N TYR A 277 -16.86 1.93 11.17
CA TYR A 277 -18.16 1.26 11.11
C TYR A 277 -18.08 -0.16 10.54
N ARG A 278 -17.06 -0.46 9.72
CA ARG A 278 -16.93 -1.74 8.99
C ARG A 278 -18.22 -2.08 8.25
N PHE A 279 -18.81 -1.07 7.62
CA PHE A 279 -20.13 -1.11 7.02
C PHE A 279 -20.13 -1.81 5.66
N VAL A 280 -19.13 -1.54 4.81
CA VAL A 280 -19.05 -2.08 3.44
C VAL A 280 -17.88 -3.03 3.23
N LEU A 281 -16.83 -2.96 4.06
CA LEU A 281 -15.69 -3.87 3.92
C LEU A 281 -16.10 -5.31 4.21
N PRO A 282 -15.69 -6.30 3.38
CA PRO A 282 -15.97 -7.72 3.55
C PRO A 282 -15.11 -8.32 4.67
N THR A 283 -15.28 -7.80 5.88
CA THR A 283 -14.53 -8.17 7.07
C THR A 283 -14.83 -9.60 7.45
N THR A 284 -13.79 -10.42 7.54
CA THR A 284 -13.88 -11.79 8.08
C THR A 284 -13.37 -11.84 9.51
N LYS A 285 -13.62 -12.95 10.21
CA LYS A 285 -13.02 -13.21 11.53
C LYS A 285 -11.49 -13.14 11.51
N PHE A 286 -10.86 -13.57 10.41
CA PHE A 286 -9.40 -13.54 10.28
C PHE A 286 -8.85 -12.12 10.24
N ASP A 287 -9.59 -11.19 9.62
CA ASP A 287 -9.21 -9.78 9.58
C ASP A 287 -9.42 -9.10 10.93
N LEU A 288 -10.47 -9.49 11.67
CA LEU A 288 -10.71 -9.04 13.05
C LEU A 288 -9.58 -9.48 13.98
N ASP A 289 -9.18 -10.75 13.95
CA ASP A 289 -8.11 -11.24 14.81
C ASP A 289 -6.74 -10.58 14.50
N ILE A 290 -6.51 -10.24 13.22
CA ILE A 290 -5.30 -9.50 12.81
C ILE A 290 -5.35 -8.07 13.34
N ASP A 291 -6.51 -7.41 13.24
CA ASP A 291 -6.70 -6.07 13.77
C ASP A 291 -6.51 -6.02 15.29
N ASP A 292 -7.10 -6.98 16.02
CA ASP A 292 -6.99 -7.09 17.46
C ASP A 292 -5.54 -7.28 17.94
N ALA A 293 -4.73 -8.01 17.18
CA ALA A 293 -3.32 -8.24 17.47
C ALA A 293 -2.38 -7.14 16.92
N SER A 294 -2.89 -6.13 16.23
CA SER A 294 -2.08 -5.08 15.60
C SER A 294 -1.76 -3.92 16.55
N LEU A 295 -0.68 -3.18 16.28
CA LEU A 295 -0.33 -1.97 17.05
C LEU A 295 -1.38 -0.86 16.90
N ASN A 296 -2.13 -0.89 15.81
CA ASN A 296 -3.13 0.10 15.42
C ASN A 296 -4.53 -0.54 15.34
N LYS A 297 -4.94 -1.20 16.42
CA LYS A 297 -6.27 -1.82 16.55
C LYS A 297 -7.39 -0.82 16.23
N GLY A 298 -8.40 -1.28 15.48
CA GLY A 298 -9.55 -0.48 15.07
C GLY A 298 -9.24 0.54 13.98
N GLN A 299 -8.07 0.46 13.33
CA GLN A 299 -7.62 1.41 12.31
C GLN A 299 -7.01 0.65 11.12
N GLN A 300 -6.86 1.32 9.99
CA GLN A 300 -6.24 0.75 8.77
C GLN A 300 -6.92 -0.54 8.28
N ALA A 301 -8.24 -0.65 8.41
CA ALA A 301 -9.00 -1.86 8.07
C ALA A 301 -8.81 -2.28 6.60
N LEU A 302 -8.93 -1.33 5.67
CA LEU A 302 -8.69 -1.60 4.24
C LEU A 302 -7.24 -2.05 3.98
N GLU A 303 -6.27 -1.35 4.55
CA GLU A 303 -4.84 -1.69 4.37
C GLU A 303 -4.50 -3.08 4.91
N LYS A 304 -5.12 -3.49 6.02
CA LYS A 304 -4.97 -4.84 6.59
C LYS A 304 -5.52 -5.94 5.68
N MET A 305 -6.48 -5.64 4.81
CA MET A 305 -7.05 -6.61 3.88
C MET A 305 -6.30 -6.71 2.54
N ILE A 306 -5.44 -5.74 2.23
CA ILE A 306 -4.82 -5.59 0.90
C ILE A 306 -3.30 -5.73 0.93
N SER A 307 -2.64 -5.18 1.95
CA SER A 307 -1.20 -4.94 1.88
C SER A 307 -0.36 -6.16 2.28
N GLY A 308 0.86 -6.20 1.75
CA GLY A 308 1.78 -7.33 1.86
C GLY A 308 2.22 -7.63 3.29
N MET A 309 2.07 -6.68 4.22
CA MET A 309 2.29 -6.91 5.65
C MET A 309 1.28 -7.89 6.26
N TYR A 310 0.07 -7.98 5.69
CA TYR A 310 -1.04 -8.74 6.29
C TYR A 310 -1.57 -9.89 5.43
N LEU A 311 -1.41 -9.85 4.09
CA LEU A 311 -1.94 -10.93 3.22
C LEU A 311 -1.43 -12.33 3.58
N GLY A 312 -0.15 -12.45 3.94
CA GLY A 312 0.42 -13.73 4.39
C GLY A 312 -0.22 -14.20 5.69
N GLU A 313 -0.43 -13.28 6.64
CA GLU A 313 -1.04 -13.57 7.93
C GLU A 313 -2.52 -13.97 7.80
N ILE A 314 -3.27 -13.36 6.86
CA ILE A 314 -4.64 -13.78 6.55
C ILE A 314 -4.64 -15.22 6.03
N ALA A 315 -3.81 -15.52 5.02
CA ALA A 315 -3.70 -16.88 4.47
C ALA A 315 -3.30 -17.90 5.54
N ARG A 316 -2.33 -17.55 6.40
CA ARG A 316 -1.90 -18.37 7.54
C ARG A 316 -3.06 -18.75 8.44
N ARG A 317 -3.84 -17.74 8.88
CA ARG A 317 -4.95 -17.94 9.82
C ARG A 317 -6.07 -18.79 9.22
N VAL A 318 -6.34 -18.64 7.93
CA VAL A 318 -7.28 -19.51 7.21
C VAL A 318 -6.76 -20.96 7.19
N ILE A 319 -5.49 -21.20 6.87
CA ILE A 319 -4.89 -22.55 6.87
C ILE A 319 -4.91 -23.19 8.26
N VAL A 320 -4.55 -22.44 9.30
CA VAL A 320 -4.60 -22.89 10.70
C VAL A 320 -6.03 -23.24 11.10
N HIS A 321 -7.01 -22.42 10.72
CA HIS A 321 -8.41 -22.69 10.99
C HIS A 321 -8.94 -23.94 10.27
N LEU A 322 -8.61 -24.12 8.99
CA LEU A 322 -8.99 -25.33 8.25
C LEU A 322 -8.36 -26.59 8.86
N SER A 323 -7.17 -26.47 9.43
CA SER A 323 -6.51 -27.57 10.15
C SER A 323 -7.22 -27.88 11.47
N SER A 324 -7.67 -26.86 12.21
CA SER A 324 -8.40 -27.05 13.48
C SER A 324 -9.78 -27.69 13.32
N ILE A 325 -10.36 -27.63 12.12
CA ILE A 325 -11.65 -28.28 11.78
C ILE A 325 -11.47 -29.54 10.92
N ASN A 326 -10.28 -30.14 10.94
CA ASN A 326 -9.93 -31.40 10.23
C ASN A 326 -10.08 -31.36 8.69
N CYS A 327 -10.23 -30.18 8.08
CA CYS A 327 -10.22 -30.03 6.63
C CYS A 327 -8.80 -30.19 6.06
N LEU A 328 -7.80 -29.73 6.81
CA LEU A 328 -6.36 -29.86 6.52
C LEU A 328 -5.63 -30.65 7.64
N PRO A 329 -4.42 -31.17 7.39
CA PRO A 329 -3.64 -31.91 8.39
C PRO A 329 -3.37 -31.09 9.66
N ALA A 330 -3.61 -31.69 10.84
CA ALA A 330 -3.40 -31.04 12.14
C ALA A 330 -1.96 -30.54 12.36
N ALA A 331 -0.97 -31.17 11.72
CA ALA A 331 0.43 -30.71 11.74
C ALA A 331 0.61 -29.26 11.29
N LEU A 332 -0.21 -28.79 10.33
CA LEU A 332 -0.17 -27.41 9.85
C LEU A 332 -0.64 -26.40 10.92
N GLN A 333 -1.60 -26.78 11.77
CA GLN A 333 -2.06 -25.92 12.87
C GLN A 333 -0.91 -25.61 13.83
N THR A 334 -0.12 -26.62 14.18
CA THR A 334 1.03 -26.48 15.09
C THR A 334 2.18 -25.74 14.40
N ALA A 335 2.54 -26.18 13.19
CA ALA A 335 3.69 -25.65 12.46
C ALA A 335 3.53 -24.20 12.00
N LEU A 336 2.30 -23.78 11.69
CA LEU A 336 1.96 -22.40 11.34
C LEU A 336 1.32 -21.63 12.50
N GLY A 337 1.40 -22.14 13.74
CA GLY A 337 0.74 -21.54 14.90
C GLY A 337 1.22 -20.12 15.22
N ASN A 338 2.50 -19.84 14.97
CA ASN A 338 3.12 -18.56 15.25
C ASN A 338 2.72 -17.48 14.24
N ARG A 339 2.38 -16.28 14.74
CA ARG A 339 2.15 -15.08 13.93
C ARG A 339 3.37 -14.78 13.05
N GLY A 340 3.14 -14.39 11.79
CA GLY A 340 4.20 -14.01 10.87
C GLY A 340 5.03 -15.17 10.31
N SER A 341 4.70 -16.43 10.64
CA SER A 341 5.37 -17.61 10.07
C SER A 341 5.08 -17.85 8.58
N PHE A 342 4.12 -17.14 8.00
CA PHE A 342 3.74 -17.26 6.59
C PHE A 342 3.66 -15.89 5.93
N GLU A 343 4.69 -15.56 5.16
CA GLU A 343 4.78 -14.27 4.48
C GLU A 343 3.96 -14.22 3.18
N SER A 344 3.58 -13.00 2.78
CA SER A 344 2.82 -12.74 1.54
C SER A 344 3.54 -13.21 0.27
N ARG A 345 4.88 -13.25 0.26
CA ARG A 345 5.64 -13.80 -0.88
C ARG A 345 5.35 -15.30 -1.10
N PHE A 346 5.24 -16.08 -0.03
CA PHE A 346 4.96 -17.52 -0.12
C PHE A 346 3.52 -17.73 -0.57
N ALA A 347 2.56 -17.02 0.04
CA ALA A 347 1.16 -17.03 -0.37
C ALA A 347 1.00 -16.67 -1.86
N GLY A 348 1.70 -15.62 -2.31
CA GLY A 348 1.69 -15.18 -3.70
C GLY A 348 2.18 -16.25 -4.66
N MET A 349 3.35 -16.84 -4.41
CA MET A 349 3.90 -17.90 -5.26
C MET A 349 3.03 -19.16 -5.26
N ILE A 350 2.55 -19.59 -4.09
CA ILE A 350 1.63 -20.72 -3.95
C ILE A 350 0.37 -20.49 -4.79
N SER A 351 -0.23 -19.29 -4.75
CA SER A 351 -1.44 -18.98 -5.54
C SER A 351 -1.28 -19.20 -7.07
N ALA A 352 -0.04 -19.20 -7.56
CA ALA A 352 0.35 -19.34 -8.95
C ALA A 352 0.74 -20.77 -9.34
N ASP A 353 0.82 -21.70 -8.38
CA ASP A 353 1.29 -23.05 -8.63
C ASP A 353 0.37 -23.79 -9.62
N ARG A 354 1.01 -24.25 -10.69
CA ARG A 354 0.43 -25.08 -11.75
C ARG A 354 1.30 -26.31 -12.04
N MET A 355 2.32 -26.58 -11.22
CA MET A 355 3.18 -27.75 -11.40
C MET A 355 2.36 -29.04 -11.20
N PRO A 356 2.69 -30.13 -11.91
CA PRO A 356 2.03 -31.43 -11.73
C PRO A 356 2.01 -31.81 -10.25
N GLY A 357 0.86 -32.25 -9.74
CA GLY A 357 0.70 -32.61 -8.33
C GLY A 357 0.92 -31.49 -7.31
N LEU A 358 1.03 -30.22 -7.75
CA LEU A 358 1.31 -29.06 -6.89
C LEU A 358 2.63 -29.15 -6.11
N GLN A 359 3.68 -29.68 -6.76
CA GLN A 359 5.00 -29.86 -6.15
C GLN A 359 5.61 -28.55 -5.62
N PHE A 360 5.29 -27.39 -6.22
CA PHE A 360 5.80 -26.11 -5.73
C PHE A 360 5.20 -25.80 -4.37
N THR A 361 3.89 -25.97 -4.26
CA THR A 361 3.14 -25.77 -3.01
C THR A 361 3.67 -26.69 -1.94
N ARG A 362 3.82 -27.99 -2.23
CA ARG A 362 4.38 -28.97 -1.30
C ARG A 362 5.77 -28.57 -0.80
N SER A 363 6.69 -28.31 -1.72
CA SER A 363 8.07 -27.91 -1.41
C SER A 363 8.13 -26.60 -0.60
N THR A 364 7.27 -25.65 -0.92
CA THR A 364 7.20 -24.37 -0.20
C THR A 364 6.67 -24.55 1.22
N ILE A 365 5.59 -25.32 1.41
CA ILE A 365 5.04 -25.60 2.75
C ILE A 365 6.06 -26.36 3.59
N GLN A 366 6.69 -27.40 3.04
CA GLN A 366 7.74 -28.15 3.73
C GLN A 366 8.92 -27.24 4.12
N LYS A 367 9.35 -26.35 3.22
CA LYS A 367 10.43 -25.39 3.51
C LYS A 367 10.05 -24.36 4.59
N VAL A 368 8.81 -23.87 4.58
CA VAL A 368 8.37 -22.78 5.47
C VAL A 368 8.04 -23.29 6.86
N CYS A 369 7.41 -24.46 7.00
CA CYS A 369 6.93 -24.95 8.28
C CYS A 369 7.30 -26.41 8.59
N GLY A 370 8.08 -27.08 7.75
CA GLY A 370 8.57 -28.45 8.01
C GLY A 370 7.52 -29.55 7.79
N VAL A 371 6.31 -29.21 7.36
CA VAL A 371 5.23 -30.19 7.13
C VAL A 371 5.24 -30.69 5.70
N ASP A 372 5.38 -32.00 5.51
CA ASP A 372 5.28 -32.63 4.19
C ASP A 372 3.83 -33.08 3.91
N VAL A 373 3.09 -32.24 3.18
CA VAL A 373 1.69 -32.51 2.81
C VAL A 373 1.64 -33.45 1.59
N GLN A 374 1.29 -34.71 1.83
CA GLN A 374 1.23 -35.75 0.78
C GLN A 374 0.01 -35.63 -0.14
N SER A 375 -1.14 -35.26 0.42
CA SER A 375 -2.42 -35.24 -0.30
C SER A 375 -2.46 -34.08 -1.30
N ILE A 376 -2.68 -34.41 -2.57
CA ILE A 376 -2.88 -33.41 -3.64
C ILE A 376 -4.10 -32.52 -3.32
N GLU A 377 -5.13 -33.08 -2.68
CA GLU A 377 -6.33 -32.32 -2.32
C GLU A 377 -6.06 -31.29 -1.21
N ASP A 378 -5.26 -31.67 -0.20
CA ASP A 378 -4.83 -30.71 0.83
C ASP A 378 -3.96 -29.59 0.23
N LEU A 379 -3.07 -29.92 -0.72
CA LEU A 379 -2.28 -28.94 -1.46
C LEU A 379 -3.16 -27.99 -2.30
N ARG A 380 -4.23 -28.50 -2.93
CA ARG A 380 -5.19 -27.69 -3.69
C ARG A 380 -5.91 -26.70 -2.78
N ILE A 381 -6.37 -27.14 -1.61
CA ILE A 381 -7.01 -26.27 -0.62
C ILE A 381 -6.07 -25.14 -0.18
N ILE A 382 -4.82 -25.45 0.17
CA ILE A 382 -3.82 -24.44 0.57
C ILE A 382 -3.60 -23.41 -0.55
N ARG A 383 -3.48 -23.88 -1.79
CA ARG A 383 -3.33 -23.03 -2.98
C ARG A 383 -4.55 -22.13 -3.18
N ASP A 384 -5.75 -22.68 -3.04
CA ASP A 384 -6.99 -21.97 -3.31
C ASP A 384 -7.32 -20.96 -2.20
N VAL A 385 -6.95 -21.22 -0.95
CA VAL A 385 -6.92 -20.21 0.13
C VAL A 385 -6.05 -19.01 -0.27
N CYS A 386 -4.83 -19.26 -0.74
CA CYS A 386 -3.93 -18.18 -1.19
C CYS A 386 -4.52 -17.39 -2.37
N ARG A 387 -5.25 -18.05 -3.27
CA ARG A 387 -5.96 -17.39 -4.39
C ARG A 387 -7.13 -16.55 -3.92
N LEU A 388 -7.90 -17.01 -2.94
CA LEU A 388 -9.02 -16.25 -2.34
C LEU A 388 -8.51 -14.96 -1.68
N VAL A 389 -7.45 -15.05 -0.87
CA VAL A 389 -6.84 -13.90 -0.21
C VAL A 389 -6.31 -12.88 -1.23
N ARG A 390 -5.54 -13.34 -2.23
CA ARG A 390 -5.06 -12.49 -3.33
C ARG A 390 -6.22 -11.88 -4.12
N GLY A 391 -7.25 -12.67 -4.40
CA GLY A 391 -8.44 -12.26 -5.17
C GLY A 391 -9.19 -11.13 -4.47
N ARG A 392 -9.50 -11.29 -3.18
CA ARG A 392 -10.13 -10.25 -2.36
C ARG A 392 -9.30 -8.96 -2.34
N ALA A 393 -7.99 -9.08 -2.13
CA ALA A 393 -7.09 -7.92 -2.09
C ALA A 393 -7.09 -7.14 -3.41
N ALA A 394 -7.09 -7.84 -4.55
CA ALA A 394 -7.17 -7.21 -5.87
C ALA A 394 -8.55 -6.58 -6.15
N GLN A 395 -9.64 -7.20 -5.69
CA GLN A 395 -10.99 -6.65 -5.82
C GLN A 395 -11.16 -5.35 -4.99
N LEU A 396 -10.74 -5.37 -3.72
CA LEU A 396 -10.74 -4.17 -2.88
C LEU A 396 -9.83 -3.07 -3.45
N SER A 397 -8.69 -3.48 -4.02
CA SER A 397 -7.79 -2.56 -4.68
C SER A 397 -8.43 -1.87 -5.88
N ALA A 398 -9.21 -2.60 -6.68
CA ALA A 398 -9.94 -2.02 -7.79
C ALA A 398 -10.94 -0.95 -7.33
N SER A 399 -11.72 -1.22 -6.27
CA SER A 399 -12.70 -0.25 -5.75
C SER A 399 -12.06 1.08 -5.34
N PHE A 400 -10.93 1.07 -4.63
CA PHE A 400 -10.28 2.32 -4.24
C PHE A 400 -9.52 3.01 -5.38
N CYS A 401 -9.11 2.27 -6.43
CA CYS A 401 -8.56 2.86 -7.65
C CYS A 401 -9.64 3.55 -8.49
N CYS A 402 -10.85 2.97 -8.55
CA CYS A 402 -11.96 3.48 -9.37
C CYS A 402 -12.64 4.70 -8.74
N ALA A 403 -12.75 4.78 -7.41
CA ALA A 403 -13.47 5.86 -6.75
C ALA A 403 -12.93 7.27 -7.15
N PRO A 404 -11.61 7.54 -7.15
CA PRO A 404 -11.11 8.83 -7.59
C PRO A 404 -11.40 9.17 -9.05
N LEU A 405 -11.41 8.17 -9.93
CA LEU A 405 -11.72 8.37 -11.35
C LEU A 405 -13.18 8.78 -11.53
N VAL A 406 -14.11 8.10 -10.84
CA VAL A 406 -15.53 8.44 -10.86
C VAL A 406 -15.77 9.82 -10.24
N LYS A 407 -15.10 10.15 -9.12
CA LYS A 407 -15.22 11.45 -8.46
C LYS A 407 -14.85 12.62 -9.37
N THR A 408 -13.81 12.42 -10.19
CA THR A 408 -13.25 13.43 -11.08
C THR A 408 -13.77 13.35 -12.51
N GLN A 409 -14.63 12.37 -12.80
CA GLN A 409 -15.17 12.09 -14.13
C GLN A 409 -14.08 11.79 -15.18
N THR A 410 -12.96 11.20 -14.76
CA THR A 410 -11.80 10.89 -15.61
C THR A 410 -11.76 9.43 -16.06
N GLN A 411 -12.72 8.60 -15.66
CA GLN A 411 -12.76 7.17 -15.98
C GLN A 411 -12.87 6.85 -17.48
N GLY A 412 -13.25 7.81 -18.33
CA GLY A 412 -13.33 7.59 -19.78
C GLY A 412 -11.97 7.22 -20.39
N ARG A 413 -10.91 7.87 -19.93
CA ARG A 413 -9.52 7.55 -20.28
C ARG A 413 -8.58 8.00 -19.17
N ALA A 414 -7.92 7.05 -18.51
CA ALA A 414 -7.01 7.38 -17.43
C ALA A 414 -5.95 6.29 -17.18
N THR A 415 -4.80 6.74 -16.69
CA THR A 415 -3.75 5.87 -16.16
C THR A 415 -3.74 5.91 -14.64
N ILE A 416 -3.67 4.73 -14.03
CA ILE A 416 -3.44 4.52 -12.59
C ILE A 416 -1.99 4.05 -12.43
N ALA A 417 -1.14 4.91 -11.89
CA ALA A 417 0.26 4.62 -11.63
C ALA A 417 0.40 3.87 -10.30
N ILE A 418 0.81 2.60 -10.34
CA ILE A 418 0.88 1.72 -9.16
C ILE A 418 2.32 1.30 -8.88
N ASP A 419 2.80 1.53 -7.66
CA ASP A 419 4.04 0.93 -7.14
C ASP A 419 3.75 0.00 -5.95
N GLY A 420 4.74 -0.81 -5.57
CA GLY A 420 4.69 -1.66 -4.39
C GLY A 420 4.81 -3.15 -4.69
N SER A 421 5.32 -3.88 -3.71
CA SER A 421 5.70 -5.29 -3.85
C SER A 421 4.53 -6.25 -4.10
N VAL A 422 3.31 -5.93 -3.66
CA VAL A 422 2.14 -6.78 -3.91
C VAL A 422 1.78 -6.70 -5.39
N PHE A 423 1.65 -5.49 -5.92
CA PHE A 423 1.36 -5.28 -7.34
C PHE A 423 2.52 -5.73 -8.24
N GLU A 424 3.77 -5.58 -7.80
CA GLU A 424 4.94 -6.00 -8.59
C GLU A 424 5.18 -7.50 -8.58
N LYS A 425 5.15 -8.13 -7.40
CA LYS A 425 5.76 -9.45 -7.20
C LYS A 425 4.76 -10.57 -6.99
N ILE A 426 3.51 -10.28 -6.62
CA ILE A 426 2.50 -11.33 -6.46
C ILE A 426 1.98 -11.75 -7.84
N PRO A 427 2.16 -13.02 -8.26
CA PRO A 427 1.74 -13.46 -9.58
C PRO A 427 0.24 -13.27 -9.81
N SER A 428 -0.11 -12.86 -11.04
CA SER A 428 -1.46 -12.53 -11.50
C SER A 428 -2.15 -11.37 -10.77
N PHE A 429 -1.57 -10.74 -9.74
CA PHE A 429 -2.23 -9.66 -9.01
C PHE A 429 -2.61 -8.50 -9.95
N ARG A 430 -1.69 -8.07 -10.83
CA ARG A 430 -1.96 -7.00 -11.81
C ARG A 430 -3.13 -7.32 -12.74
N ARG A 431 -3.13 -8.52 -13.31
CA ARG A 431 -4.20 -8.97 -14.20
C ARG A 431 -5.54 -8.98 -13.46
N VAL A 432 -5.59 -9.60 -12.28
CA VAL A 432 -6.82 -9.67 -11.48
C VAL A 432 -7.29 -8.27 -11.06
N LEU A 433 -6.38 -7.35 -10.72
CA LEU A 433 -6.71 -5.96 -10.44
C LEU A 433 -7.35 -5.29 -11.66
N GLN A 434 -6.68 -5.36 -12.82
CA GLN A 434 -7.18 -4.78 -14.06
C GLN A 434 -8.55 -5.35 -14.47
N ASP A 435 -8.73 -6.67 -14.37
CA ASP A 435 -9.99 -7.34 -14.67
C ASP A 435 -11.12 -6.78 -13.78
N ASN A 436 -10.85 -6.51 -12.50
CA ASN A 436 -11.85 -5.93 -11.59
C ASN A 436 -12.08 -4.43 -11.83
N ILE A 437 -11.06 -3.65 -12.21
CA ILE A 437 -11.24 -2.25 -12.63
C ILE A 437 -12.23 -2.20 -13.82
N ASN A 438 -12.02 -3.03 -14.82
CA ASN A 438 -12.89 -3.11 -16.01
C ASN A 438 -14.32 -3.53 -15.64
N ARG A 439 -14.48 -4.46 -14.69
CA ARG A 439 -15.82 -4.89 -14.21
C ARG A 439 -16.55 -3.79 -13.46
N ILE A 440 -15.85 -3.01 -12.65
CA ILE A 440 -16.44 -1.91 -11.87
C ILE A 440 -16.92 -0.80 -12.81
N LEU A 441 -16.02 -0.31 -13.67
CA LEU A 441 -16.24 0.86 -14.53
C LEU A 441 -17.09 0.56 -15.77
N GLY A 442 -16.99 -0.66 -16.31
CA GLY A 442 -17.68 -1.07 -17.53
C GLY A 442 -16.86 -0.87 -18.81
N PRO A 443 -17.38 -1.35 -19.95
CA PRO A 443 -16.63 -1.46 -21.21
C PRO A 443 -16.34 -0.11 -21.89
N GLU A 444 -17.06 0.95 -21.55
CA GLU A 444 -16.90 2.31 -22.13
C GLU A 444 -15.68 3.06 -21.56
N CYS A 445 -15.00 2.50 -20.55
CA CYS A 445 -13.89 3.14 -19.84
C CYS A 445 -12.54 2.53 -20.27
N ASP A 446 -11.60 3.35 -20.77
CA ASP A 446 -10.20 2.93 -21.03
C ASP A 446 -9.29 3.34 -19.85
N VAL A 447 -9.32 2.53 -18.78
CA VAL A 447 -8.51 2.75 -17.59
C VAL A 447 -7.42 1.69 -17.48
N ARG A 448 -6.17 2.12 -17.31
CA ARG A 448 -5.00 1.22 -17.29
C ARG A 448 -4.23 1.33 -15.98
N ALA A 449 -4.10 0.20 -15.28
CA ALA A 449 -3.23 0.06 -14.12
C ALA A 449 -1.81 -0.32 -14.55
N VAL A 450 -0.86 0.59 -14.36
CA VAL A 450 0.53 0.44 -14.83
C VAL A 450 1.52 0.41 -13.68
N LEU A 451 2.63 -0.31 -13.84
CA LEU A 451 3.70 -0.34 -12.85
C LEU A 451 4.55 0.93 -12.94
N ALA A 452 4.54 1.72 -11.87
CA ALA A 452 5.42 2.87 -11.67
C ALA A 452 6.58 2.53 -10.71
N LYS A 453 7.39 1.53 -11.09
CA LYS A 453 8.45 0.96 -10.24
C LYS A 453 9.46 2.02 -9.78
N GLY A 454 9.60 2.17 -8.46
CA GLY A 454 10.51 3.17 -7.88
C GLY A 454 10.05 4.60 -8.11
N GLY A 455 8.78 4.79 -8.47
CA GLY A 455 8.20 6.10 -8.77
C GLY A 455 8.23 7.03 -7.57
N SER A 456 8.18 6.51 -6.34
CA SER A 456 8.24 7.31 -5.13
C SER A 456 9.52 8.16 -5.03
N GLY A 457 10.69 7.55 -5.20
CA GLY A 457 11.97 8.26 -5.12
C GLY A 457 12.15 9.29 -6.25
N VAL A 458 11.85 8.90 -7.50
CA VAL A 458 11.98 9.80 -8.66
C VAL A 458 10.97 10.95 -8.57
N GLY A 459 9.74 10.67 -8.14
CA GLY A 459 8.69 11.65 -7.99
C GLY A 459 9.04 12.78 -7.02
N ALA A 460 9.65 12.48 -5.87
CA ALA A 460 10.12 13.50 -4.95
C ALA A 460 11.17 14.43 -5.58
N ALA A 461 12.09 13.89 -6.39
CA ALA A 461 13.08 14.69 -7.10
C ALA A 461 12.41 15.62 -8.14
N LEU A 462 11.44 15.10 -8.89
CA LEU A 462 10.69 15.88 -9.89
C LEU A 462 9.79 16.96 -9.26
N ILE A 463 9.16 16.67 -8.12
CA ILE A 463 8.42 17.66 -7.34
C ILE A 463 9.36 18.77 -6.88
N SER A 464 10.56 18.41 -6.40
CA SER A 464 11.57 19.40 -6.00
C SER A 464 11.98 20.30 -7.14
N ALA A 465 12.08 19.76 -8.36
CA ALA A 465 12.38 20.54 -9.56
C ALA A 465 11.29 21.56 -9.88
N ILE A 466 10.02 21.15 -9.86
CA ILE A 466 8.88 22.05 -10.09
C ILE A 466 8.82 23.15 -9.01
N VAL A 467 9.03 22.80 -7.74
CA VAL A 467 8.94 23.73 -6.61
C VAL A 467 10.12 24.71 -6.60
N ALA A 468 11.31 24.27 -6.98
CA ALA A 468 12.49 25.13 -7.02
C ALA A 468 12.43 26.17 -8.15
N ASP A 469 11.87 25.83 -9.30
CA ASP A 469 11.68 26.72 -10.46
C ASP A 469 10.49 27.69 -10.28
N GLY A 470 9.60 27.44 -9.32
CA GLY A 470 8.48 28.31 -8.99
C GLY A 470 8.83 29.54 -8.12
N LYS A 471 10.11 29.73 -7.80
CA LYS A 471 10.66 30.93 -7.15
C LYS A 471 11.32 31.81 -8.19
#